data_AF-A0A842PIM8-F1
#
_entry.id   AF-A0A842PIM8-F1
#
_cell.length_a   1.000
_cell.length_b   1.000
_cell.length_c   1.000
_cell.angle_alpha   90.00
_cell.angle_beta   90.00
_cell.angle_gamma   90.00
#
_symmetry.space_group_name_H-M   'P 1'
#
loop_
_entity.id
_entity.type
_entity.pdbx_description
1 polymer ?
#
loop_
_entity_poly.entity_id
_entity_poly.type
_entity_poly.pdbx_seq_one_letter_code
_entity_poly.pdbx_strand_id
1 'polypeptide(L)'
;IDFTGESGATGSPGQNGTSASIIKNMAPLVSVSKAQGIAGTAAYSSTNGSFIGYSDFNFSIFRTMVDLDGNIMSAGWDFNLDGTIDQISTDASSVDLISIPRLNWVMANTISGSVNLPNQFLMTSFAFIAIDDDGAATAELHTLIFDSYEFGSELDTSEVALEYPREPTGDTTLNTYTADDADDAANDAAGGADTLIRMQMTGKDDLAWSFVKVTLSVGDNVYTCSVTAGDKCTISQSAGSNDNAWEPGEYIFLSEGTAEICSAQGCDVGISVTNGGHTVAGDSSQMVN
;
A
#
# COMPACT_ATOMS: atom_id res chain seq x y z
N ILE A 1 -30.05 38.36 -11.81
CA ILE A 1 -31.28 37.56 -12.01
C ILE A 1 -32.23 38.03 -10.91
N ASP A 2 -33.35 38.63 -11.31
CA ASP A 2 -34.35 39.20 -10.41
C ASP A 2 -35.38 38.12 -10.07
N PHE A 3 -35.61 37.88 -8.77
CA PHE A 3 -36.43 36.79 -8.25
C PHE A 3 -37.77 37.26 -7.65
N THR A 4 -38.17 38.51 -7.84
CA THR A 4 -39.45 39.00 -7.28
C THR A 4 -40.32 39.62 -8.37
N GLY A 5 -40.97 38.77 -9.16
CA GLY A 5 -41.97 39.20 -10.13
C GLY A 5 -43.27 39.64 -9.45
N GLU A 6 -43.44 40.94 -9.20
CA GLU A 6 -44.77 41.54 -9.06
C GLU A 6 -45.33 41.90 -10.44
N SER A 7 -46.59 41.51 -10.68
CA SER A 7 -47.26 41.54 -11.97
C SER A 7 -47.83 42.92 -12.31
N GLY A 8 -47.33 43.51 -13.39
CA GLY A 8 -48.01 44.61 -14.10
C GLY A 8 -49.13 44.06 -14.98
N ALA A 9 -50.37 44.47 -14.72
CA ALA A 9 -51.54 44.04 -15.45
C ALA A 9 -51.82 44.88 -16.73
N THR A 10 -52.49 44.20 -17.66
CA THR A 10 -53.38 44.65 -18.76
C THR A 10 -52.77 44.90 -20.15
N GLY A 11 -53.15 44.03 -21.09
CA GLY A 11 -53.38 44.40 -22.49
C GLY A 11 -52.66 43.56 -23.56
N SER A 12 -53.38 42.57 -24.10
CA SER A 12 -53.16 41.85 -25.37
C SER A 12 -52.29 40.56 -25.34
N PRO A 13 -52.80 39.43 -25.86
CA PRO A 13 -52.06 38.17 -25.98
C PRO A 13 -51.16 38.21 -27.21
N GLY A 14 -49.97 38.77 -27.06
CA GLY A 14 -48.86 38.59 -27.98
C GLY A 14 -47.78 37.80 -27.26
N GLN A 15 -47.43 36.64 -27.79
CA GLN A 15 -46.43 35.71 -27.26
C GLN A 15 -45.08 36.40 -26.99
N ASN A 16 -44.90 36.90 -25.76
CA ASN A 16 -43.61 37.31 -25.24
C ASN A 16 -43.30 36.42 -24.04
N GLY A 17 -42.53 35.40 -24.33
CA GLY A 17 -42.18 34.33 -23.44
C GLY A 17 -41.70 33.21 -24.32
N THR A 18 -40.51 33.35 -24.89
CA THR A 18 -39.70 32.17 -25.09
C THR A 18 -39.66 31.51 -23.73
N SER A 19 -40.47 30.46 -23.55
CA SER A 19 -40.34 29.56 -22.43
C SER A 19 -38.86 29.20 -22.41
N ALA A 20 -38.11 29.78 -21.47
CA ALA A 20 -36.81 29.22 -21.15
C ALA A 20 -37.15 27.79 -20.78
N SER A 21 -36.79 26.84 -21.65
CA SER A 21 -36.83 25.43 -21.30
C SER A 21 -36.17 25.37 -19.94
N ILE A 22 -36.93 24.94 -18.92
CA ILE A 22 -36.34 24.62 -17.63
C ILE A 22 -35.25 23.61 -18.00
N ILE A 23 -33.99 24.01 -17.88
CA ILE A 23 -32.89 23.10 -18.10
C ILE A 23 -33.05 22.08 -16.98
N LYS A 24 -33.29 20.83 -17.38
CA LYS A 24 -33.45 19.69 -16.49
C LYS A 24 -32.18 18.85 -16.53
N ASN A 25 -31.94 18.07 -15.48
CA ASN A 25 -30.77 17.24 -15.32
C ASN A 25 -29.47 18.05 -15.39
N MET A 26 -29.41 19.20 -14.70
CA MET A 26 -28.16 19.96 -14.56
C MET A 26 -27.27 19.30 -13.52
N ALA A 27 -26.01 19.04 -13.90
CA ALA A 27 -25.05 18.53 -12.95
C ALA A 27 -24.84 19.53 -11.80
N PRO A 28 -24.69 19.06 -10.54
CA PRO A 28 -24.47 19.94 -9.41
C PRO A 28 -23.26 20.85 -9.60
N LEU A 29 -23.31 22.08 -9.07
CA LEU A 29 -22.14 22.91 -8.94
C LEU A 29 -21.46 22.58 -7.62
N VAL A 30 -20.16 22.31 -7.66
CA VAL A 30 -19.33 22.04 -6.47
C VAL A 30 -18.21 23.07 -6.39
N SER A 31 -17.79 23.39 -5.17
CA SER A 31 -16.59 24.16 -4.91
C SER A 31 -15.90 23.66 -3.66
N VAL A 32 -14.62 23.35 -3.79
CA VAL A 32 -13.78 22.84 -2.72
C VAL A 32 -12.68 23.85 -2.39
N SER A 33 -12.50 24.14 -1.11
CA SER A 33 -11.42 25.00 -0.61
C SER A 33 -10.10 24.24 -0.49
N LYS A 34 -9.01 24.94 -0.12
CA LYS A 34 -7.75 24.26 0.23
C LYS A 34 -7.89 23.54 1.57
N ALA A 35 -7.32 22.35 1.67
CA ALA A 35 -7.16 21.65 2.94
C ALA A 35 -6.38 22.49 3.98
N GLN A 36 -6.73 22.34 5.24
CA GLN A 36 -6.13 22.99 6.40
C GLN A 36 -5.85 21.97 7.50
N GLY A 37 -4.83 22.23 8.32
CA GLY A 37 -4.54 21.41 9.50
C GLY A 37 -4.15 19.97 9.17
N ILE A 38 -3.30 19.78 8.16
CA ILE A 38 -2.81 18.46 7.77
C ILE A 38 -2.02 17.86 8.95
N ALA A 39 -2.36 16.65 9.36
CA ALA A 39 -1.75 15.94 10.47
C ALA A 39 -1.74 14.42 10.24
N GLY A 40 -0.59 13.77 10.44
CA GLY A 40 -0.48 12.32 10.37
C GLY A 40 -0.97 11.62 11.65
N THR A 41 -1.62 10.46 11.50
CA THR A 41 -1.91 9.54 12.62
C THR A 41 -0.70 8.65 12.87
N ALA A 42 0.01 8.86 13.98
CA ALA A 42 1.22 8.12 14.30
C ALA A 42 0.94 6.62 14.52
N ALA A 43 1.70 5.77 13.82
CA ALA A 43 1.70 4.33 13.96
C ALA A 43 2.95 3.86 14.73
N TYR A 44 2.78 2.86 15.58
CA TYR A 44 3.84 2.30 16.42
C TYR A 44 3.88 0.78 16.28
N SER A 45 5.08 0.22 16.30
CA SER A 45 5.29 -1.23 16.30
C SER A 45 4.70 -1.84 17.57
N SER A 46 3.85 -2.85 17.41
CA SER A 46 3.27 -3.60 18.53
C SER A 46 4.31 -4.42 19.32
N THR A 47 5.48 -4.65 18.74
CA THR A 47 6.53 -5.53 19.30
C THR A 47 7.48 -4.78 20.23
N ASN A 48 7.85 -3.54 19.87
CA ASN A 48 8.87 -2.77 20.59
C ASN A 48 8.42 -1.32 20.91
N GLY A 49 7.21 -0.91 20.50
CA GLY A 49 6.68 0.42 20.73
C GLY A 49 7.42 1.53 19.97
N SER A 50 8.31 1.19 19.03
CA SER A 50 8.99 2.19 18.22
C SER A 50 8.01 2.84 17.26
N PHE A 51 8.24 4.12 16.96
CA PHE A 51 7.52 4.79 15.88
C PHE A 51 7.88 4.11 14.55
N ILE A 52 6.86 3.84 13.73
CA ILE A 52 7.02 3.19 12.42
C ILE A 52 6.45 4.04 11.28
N GLY A 53 6.03 5.29 11.54
CA GLY A 53 5.49 6.19 10.53
C GLY A 53 4.03 6.56 10.80
N TYR A 54 3.29 6.84 9.74
CA TYR A 54 1.91 7.32 9.82
C TYR A 54 0.98 6.40 9.06
N SER A 55 -0.13 6.00 9.67
CA SER A 55 -1.15 5.14 9.04
C SER A 55 -2.01 5.91 8.04
N ASP A 56 -2.29 7.18 8.34
CA ASP A 56 -3.21 8.04 7.59
C ASP A 56 -2.80 9.51 7.74
N PHE A 57 -3.27 10.35 6.83
CA PHE A 57 -3.17 11.80 6.95
C PHE A 57 -4.55 12.43 7.02
N ASN A 58 -4.74 13.20 8.09
CA ASN A 58 -5.97 13.86 8.43
C ASN A 58 -5.90 15.34 8.05
N PHE A 59 -6.98 15.91 7.56
CA PHE A 59 -7.08 17.35 7.30
C PHE A 59 -8.54 17.81 7.31
N SER A 60 -8.74 19.10 7.51
CA SER A 60 -10.05 19.74 7.37
C SER A 60 -10.15 20.42 6.00
N ILE A 61 -11.29 20.27 5.33
CA ILE A 61 -11.54 20.91 4.04
C ILE A 61 -12.96 21.45 3.99
N PHE A 62 -13.10 22.72 3.63
CA PHE A 62 -14.43 23.31 3.39
C PHE A 62 -14.87 23.03 1.97
N ARG A 63 -16.15 22.69 1.78
CA ARG A 63 -16.78 22.50 0.48
C ARG A 63 -18.22 23.01 0.47
N THR A 64 -18.69 23.39 -0.71
CA THR A 64 -20.09 23.75 -0.97
C THR A 64 -20.58 23.08 -2.23
N MET A 65 -21.87 22.75 -2.27
CA MET A 65 -22.51 22.28 -3.48
C MET A 65 -23.95 22.79 -3.60
N VAL A 66 -24.43 22.90 -4.84
CA VAL A 66 -25.80 23.27 -5.15
C VAL A 66 -26.27 22.56 -6.41
N ASP A 67 -27.50 22.09 -6.36
CA ASP A 67 -28.27 21.67 -7.52
C ASP A 67 -29.21 22.82 -7.92
N LEU A 68 -29.20 23.20 -9.20
CA LEU A 68 -29.93 24.37 -9.68
C LEU A 68 -31.35 24.04 -10.16
N ASP A 69 -31.63 22.78 -10.45
CA ASP A 69 -32.92 22.32 -10.99
C ASP A 69 -33.57 21.21 -10.15
N GLY A 70 -32.86 20.68 -9.14
CA GLY A 70 -33.36 19.60 -8.29
C GLY A 70 -32.77 19.55 -6.88
N ASN A 71 -32.59 18.33 -6.39
CA ASN A 71 -31.95 18.02 -5.12
C ASN A 71 -30.72 17.13 -5.33
N ILE A 72 -29.72 17.33 -4.48
CA ILE A 72 -28.60 16.39 -4.40
C ILE A 72 -29.09 15.04 -3.85
N MET A 73 -28.98 13.98 -4.64
CA MET A 73 -29.25 12.61 -4.23
C MET A 73 -28.12 12.01 -3.40
N SER A 74 -26.88 12.25 -3.82
CA SER A 74 -25.69 11.68 -3.18
C SER A 74 -24.51 12.63 -3.36
N ALA A 75 -23.70 12.75 -2.32
CA ALA A 75 -22.43 13.44 -2.41
C ALA A 75 -21.45 12.98 -1.34
N GLY A 76 -20.16 13.12 -1.65
CA GLY A 76 -19.09 12.75 -0.74
C GLY A 76 -17.74 12.68 -1.44
N TRP A 77 -16.77 12.15 -0.69
CA TRP A 77 -15.39 12.06 -1.10
C TRP A 77 -15.05 10.67 -1.60
N ASP A 78 -14.28 10.63 -2.68
CA ASP A 78 -13.67 9.44 -3.27
C ASP A 78 -12.15 9.62 -3.17
N PHE A 79 -11.51 8.84 -2.30
CA PHE A 79 -10.11 8.91 -1.94
C PHE A 79 -9.22 8.03 -2.80
N ASN A 80 -9.78 7.02 -3.46
CA ASN A 80 -9.03 6.08 -4.32
C ASN A 80 -9.31 6.29 -5.82
N LEU A 81 -10.22 7.20 -6.16
CA LEU A 81 -10.65 7.57 -7.51
C LEU A 81 -11.27 6.42 -8.29
N ASP A 82 -11.91 5.46 -7.60
CA ASP A 82 -12.61 4.35 -8.24
C ASP A 82 -14.03 4.69 -8.72
N GLY A 83 -14.49 5.92 -8.43
CA GLY A 83 -15.82 6.43 -8.78
C GLY A 83 -16.89 6.15 -7.73
N THR A 84 -16.53 5.47 -6.63
CA THR A 84 -17.39 5.22 -5.48
C THR A 84 -17.10 6.24 -4.38
N ILE A 85 -18.16 6.73 -3.72
CA ILE A 85 -17.99 7.61 -2.56
C ILE A 85 -17.54 6.78 -1.36
N ASP A 86 -16.34 7.04 -0.86
CA ASP A 86 -15.76 6.45 0.34
C ASP A 86 -16.28 7.10 1.62
N GLN A 87 -16.44 8.43 1.61
CA GLN A 87 -16.94 9.20 2.74
C GLN A 87 -18.09 10.11 2.34
N ILE A 88 -19.29 9.81 2.83
CA ILE A 88 -20.51 10.58 2.55
C ILE A 88 -20.41 11.98 3.16
N SER A 89 -20.79 13.00 2.38
CA SER A 89 -20.95 14.38 2.82
C SER A 89 -21.98 15.09 1.96
N THR A 90 -23.22 15.20 2.47
CA THR A 90 -24.41 15.60 1.68
C THR A 90 -25.01 16.96 2.04
N ASP A 91 -24.54 17.63 3.09
CA ASP A 91 -25.01 18.99 3.43
C ASP A 91 -24.70 19.98 2.29
N ALA A 92 -25.45 21.07 2.11
CA ALA A 92 -25.13 22.03 1.03
C ALA A 92 -23.76 22.72 1.22
N SER A 93 -23.30 22.83 2.47
CA SER A 93 -21.99 23.37 2.83
C SER A 93 -21.48 22.70 4.09
N SER A 94 -20.22 22.27 4.10
CA SER A 94 -19.62 21.59 5.25
C SER A 94 -18.12 21.88 5.35
N VAL A 95 -17.59 21.79 6.56
CA VAL A 95 -16.16 21.54 6.80
C VAL A 95 -16.03 20.06 7.14
N ASP A 96 -15.46 19.31 6.21
CA ASP A 96 -15.29 17.87 6.37
C ASP A 96 -13.91 17.59 6.99
N LEU A 97 -13.88 16.68 7.96
CA LEU A 97 -12.66 16.06 8.44
C LEU A 97 -12.41 14.82 7.58
N ILE A 98 -11.28 14.82 6.89
CA ILE A 98 -10.88 13.77 5.95
C ILE A 98 -9.68 13.05 6.53
N SER A 99 -9.66 11.72 6.42
CA SER A 99 -8.51 10.86 6.74
C SER A 99 -8.24 9.97 5.53
N ILE A 100 -7.16 10.25 4.81
CA ILE A 100 -6.75 9.43 3.65
C ILE A 100 -5.68 8.44 4.09
N PRO A 101 -5.89 7.12 3.93
CA PRO A 101 -4.90 6.11 4.25
C PRO A 101 -3.57 6.35 3.54
N ARG A 102 -2.46 6.07 4.21
CA ARG A 102 -1.09 6.25 3.69
C ARG A 102 -0.87 5.65 2.30
N LEU A 103 -1.54 4.54 2.01
CA LEU A 103 -1.51 3.80 0.74
C LEU A 103 -2.06 4.58 -0.46
N ASN A 104 -2.92 5.56 -0.24
CA ASN A 104 -3.49 6.40 -1.31
C ASN A 104 -2.60 7.63 -1.63
N TRP A 105 -1.41 7.71 -1.04
CA TRP A 105 -0.44 8.77 -1.31
C TRP A 105 0.69 8.24 -2.18
N VAL A 106 1.34 9.12 -2.93
CA VAL A 106 2.50 8.86 -3.79
C VAL A 106 3.67 9.78 -3.41
N MET A 107 4.90 9.33 -3.67
CA MET A 107 6.09 10.18 -3.53
C MET A 107 6.15 11.20 -4.66
N ALA A 108 6.30 12.49 -4.34
CA ALA A 108 6.25 13.60 -5.29
C ALA A 108 7.53 14.44 -5.35
N ASN A 109 8.67 13.89 -4.89
CA ASN A 109 9.96 14.60 -4.84
C ASN A 109 10.38 15.14 -6.23
N THR A 110 10.09 14.39 -7.29
CA THR A 110 10.42 14.74 -8.68
C THR A 110 9.58 15.90 -9.22
N ILE A 111 8.35 16.06 -8.72
CA ILE A 111 7.40 17.10 -9.17
C ILE A 111 7.64 18.42 -8.45
N SER A 112 8.05 18.38 -7.17
CA SER A 112 8.29 19.59 -6.37
C SER A 112 9.63 20.29 -6.70
N GLY A 113 10.42 19.78 -7.65
CA GLY A 113 11.74 20.31 -7.98
C GLY A 113 12.79 20.14 -6.87
N SER A 114 12.46 19.37 -5.83
CA SER A 114 13.35 19.10 -4.70
C SER A 114 14.23 17.90 -5.02
N VAL A 115 15.39 18.17 -5.59
CA VAL A 115 16.47 17.18 -5.79
C VAL A 115 17.37 17.03 -4.56
N ASN A 116 17.13 17.82 -3.50
CA ASN A 116 17.97 17.85 -2.31
C ASN A 116 17.28 17.15 -1.13
N LEU A 117 17.93 16.09 -0.64
CA LEU A 117 17.63 15.48 0.65
C LEU A 117 17.84 16.51 1.77
N PRO A 118 17.01 16.52 2.84
CA PRO A 118 16.19 15.41 3.32
C PRO A 118 14.67 15.47 3.02
N ASN A 119 14.17 16.52 2.38
CA ASN A 119 12.73 16.76 2.29
C ASN A 119 12.05 15.78 1.31
N GLN A 120 11.02 15.13 1.81
CA GLN A 120 10.22 14.17 1.06
C GLN A 120 8.83 14.76 0.88
N PHE A 121 8.34 14.81 -0.34
CA PHE A 121 7.02 15.34 -0.65
C PHE A 121 6.08 14.17 -0.86
N LEU A 122 4.94 14.22 -0.18
CA LEU A 122 3.82 13.33 -0.47
C LEU A 122 2.78 14.07 -1.29
N MET A 123 2.18 13.34 -2.21
CA MET A 123 1.06 13.81 -3.01
C MET A 123 -0.08 12.80 -2.93
N THR A 124 -1.31 13.29 -2.90
CA THR A 124 -2.48 12.47 -3.20
C THR A 124 -3.45 13.28 -4.03
N SER A 125 -4.31 12.60 -4.78
CA SER A 125 -5.45 13.22 -5.44
C SER A 125 -6.71 12.47 -5.04
N PHE A 126 -7.76 13.23 -4.74
CA PHE A 126 -9.06 12.73 -4.30
C PHE A 126 -10.14 13.62 -4.91
N ALA A 127 -11.36 13.11 -5.03
CA ALA A 127 -12.46 13.82 -5.64
C ALA A 127 -13.59 14.07 -4.65
N PHE A 128 -14.26 15.21 -4.78
CA PHE A 128 -15.61 15.38 -4.26
C PHE A 128 -16.61 15.12 -5.38
N ILE A 129 -17.49 14.14 -5.21
CA ILE A 129 -18.51 13.73 -6.17
C ILE A 129 -19.87 14.20 -5.65
N ALA A 130 -20.69 14.78 -6.52
CA ALA A 130 -22.09 15.10 -6.25
C ALA A 130 -22.97 14.63 -7.42
N ILE A 131 -24.10 13.99 -7.09
CA ILE A 131 -25.05 13.39 -8.03
C ILE A 131 -26.44 13.96 -7.73
N ASP A 132 -27.08 14.50 -8.76
CA ASP A 132 -28.44 15.07 -8.77
C ASP A 132 -29.53 13.97 -8.86
N ASP A 133 -30.78 14.30 -8.54
CA ASP A 133 -31.94 13.40 -8.60
C ASP A 133 -32.38 12.96 -10.00
N ASP A 134 -31.99 13.70 -11.02
CA ASP A 134 -32.15 13.29 -12.42
C ASP A 134 -30.94 12.48 -12.96
N GLY A 135 -29.90 12.30 -12.13
CA GLY A 135 -28.75 11.43 -12.39
C GLY A 135 -27.54 12.13 -13.01
N ALA A 136 -27.57 13.45 -13.21
CA ALA A 136 -26.38 14.20 -13.58
C ALA A 136 -25.38 14.24 -12.42
N ALA A 137 -24.09 14.23 -12.74
CA ALA A 137 -23.02 14.20 -11.74
C ALA A 137 -21.92 15.20 -12.06
N THR A 138 -21.36 15.79 -11.01
CA THR A 138 -20.14 16.60 -11.07
C THR A 138 -19.11 16.03 -10.11
N ALA A 139 -17.86 16.10 -10.50
CA ALA A 139 -16.73 15.81 -9.61
C ALA A 139 -15.73 16.96 -9.66
N GLU A 140 -15.19 17.33 -8.49
CA GLU A 140 -14.03 18.22 -8.38
C GLU A 140 -12.85 17.43 -7.85
N LEU A 141 -11.80 17.32 -8.68
CA LEU A 141 -10.54 16.68 -8.30
C LEU A 141 -9.68 17.70 -7.53
N HIS A 142 -9.22 17.30 -6.35
CA HIS A 142 -8.27 18.07 -5.55
C HIS A 142 -6.97 17.29 -5.42
N THR A 143 -5.85 18.01 -5.47
CA THR A 143 -4.51 17.43 -5.26
C THR A 143 -3.88 18.12 -4.07
N LEU A 144 -3.43 17.33 -3.10
CA LEU A 144 -2.64 17.82 -1.98
C LEU A 144 -1.19 17.41 -2.19
N ILE A 145 -0.30 18.35 -1.88
CA ILE A 145 1.14 18.13 -1.79
C ILE A 145 1.62 18.78 -0.51
N PHE A 146 2.33 18.04 0.32
CA PHE A 146 2.98 18.62 1.50
C PHE A 146 4.35 17.99 1.74
N ASP A 147 5.17 18.70 2.52
CA ASP A 147 6.48 18.22 2.96
C ASP A 147 6.29 17.27 4.15
N SER A 148 6.68 16.01 4.00
CA SER A 148 6.62 15.03 5.08
C SER A 148 7.56 15.36 6.22
N TYR A 149 8.56 16.23 6.02
CA TYR A 149 9.46 16.68 7.06
C TYR A 149 8.76 17.50 8.16
N GLU A 150 7.64 18.19 7.87
CA GLU A 150 6.79 18.79 8.92
C GLU A 150 6.25 17.73 9.90
N PHE A 151 6.24 16.47 9.50
CA PHE A 151 5.82 15.31 10.29
C PHE A 151 7.01 14.45 10.76
N GLY A 152 8.24 14.95 10.65
CA GLY A 152 9.47 14.24 11.03
C GLY A 152 10.05 13.42 9.87
N SER A 153 11.36 13.14 9.93
CA SER A 153 12.11 12.38 8.91
C SER A 153 11.77 10.88 8.84
N GLU A 154 10.72 10.45 9.52
CA GLU A 154 10.43 9.06 9.88
C GLU A 154 9.16 8.54 9.17
N LEU A 155 8.85 9.10 8.01
CA LEU A 155 7.71 8.64 7.23
C LEU A 155 8.09 7.32 6.53
N ASP A 156 7.41 6.24 6.87
CA ASP A 156 7.56 4.97 6.15
C ASP A 156 7.02 5.15 4.72
N THR A 157 7.92 5.05 3.75
CA THR A 157 7.64 5.16 2.32
C THR A 157 7.74 3.84 1.59
N SER A 158 7.95 2.73 2.33
CA SER A 158 8.10 1.39 1.76
C SER A 158 6.90 0.98 0.90
N GLU A 159 5.69 1.40 1.25
CA GLU A 159 4.47 1.07 0.51
C GLU A 159 4.12 2.06 -0.62
N VAL A 160 4.86 3.17 -0.78
CA VAL A 160 4.47 4.30 -1.64
C VAL A 160 5.50 4.69 -2.71
N ALA A 161 6.73 4.22 -2.59
CA ALA A 161 7.76 4.50 -3.59
C ALA A 161 7.62 3.57 -4.81
N LEU A 162 6.79 3.96 -5.78
CA LEU A 162 7.02 3.56 -7.17
C LEU A 162 8.22 4.37 -7.71
N GLU A 163 9.38 3.71 -7.71
CA GLU A 163 10.50 3.89 -8.65
C GLU A 163 11.14 5.29 -8.75
N TYR A 164 12.20 5.55 -7.96
CA TYR A 164 13.46 6.20 -8.36
C TYR A 164 14.51 6.02 -7.23
N PRO A 165 15.82 5.90 -7.54
CA PRO A 165 16.81 5.28 -6.67
C PRO A 165 17.27 6.26 -5.59
N ARG A 166 16.85 6.04 -4.35
CA ARG A 166 17.47 6.62 -3.16
C ARG A 166 18.12 5.48 -2.38
N GLU A 167 19.41 5.64 -2.12
CA GLU A 167 20.24 4.78 -1.28
C GLU A 167 19.47 4.30 -0.03
N PRO A 168 19.43 2.98 0.24
CA PRO A 168 18.47 2.38 1.15
C PRO A 168 18.91 2.58 2.61
N THR A 169 17.98 3.06 3.43
CA THR A 169 18.03 2.84 4.88
C THR A 169 16.73 2.14 5.27
N GLY A 170 16.69 0.83 4.99
CA GLY A 170 15.55 -0.07 5.14
C GLY A 170 15.66 -1.19 4.11
N ASP A 171 16.02 -2.37 4.56
CA ASP A 171 16.71 -3.46 3.83
C ASP A 171 15.80 -4.24 2.83
N THR A 172 15.26 -3.57 1.81
CA THR A 172 14.75 -4.28 0.62
C THR A 172 15.94 -4.64 -0.24
N THR A 173 16.45 -5.86 -0.04
CA THR A 173 17.54 -6.36 -0.85
C THR A 173 17.10 -6.56 -2.31
N LEU A 174 18.00 -6.26 -3.26
CA LEU A 174 17.84 -6.65 -4.67
C LEU A 174 18.32 -8.09 -4.93
N ASN A 175 18.63 -8.82 -3.87
CA ASN A 175 19.00 -10.21 -3.98
C ASN A 175 17.78 -11.06 -4.39
N THR A 176 18.06 -12.07 -5.19
CA THR A 176 17.14 -13.14 -5.51
C THR A 176 17.73 -14.47 -5.08
N TYR A 177 16.91 -15.49 -4.87
CA TYR A 177 17.41 -16.84 -4.62
C TYR A 177 16.82 -17.86 -5.60
N THR A 178 17.59 -18.91 -5.85
CA THR A 178 17.09 -20.16 -6.44
C THR A 178 17.12 -21.25 -5.39
N ALA A 179 16.22 -22.22 -5.53
CA ALA A 179 16.16 -23.41 -4.70
C ALA A 179 16.17 -24.63 -5.62
N ASP A 180 16.92 -25.66 -5.26
CA ASP A 180 16.92 -26.97 -5.91
C ASP A 180 16.72 -28.05 -4.85
N ASP A 181 16.24 -29.21 -5.28
CA ASP A 181 16.41 -30.45 -4.51
C ASP A 181 17.90 -30.60 -4.14
N ALA A 182 18.18 -30.96 -2.87
CA ALA A 182 19.55 -31.10 -2.40
C ALA A 182 20.23 -32.38 -2.91
N ASP A 183 19.52 -33.21 -3.68
CA ASP A 183 19.94 -34.52 -4.19
C ASP A 183 20.26 -35.54 -3.06
N ASP A 184 19.81 -35.24 -1.85
CA ASP A 184 19.80 -36.17 -0.71
C ASP A 184 18.41 -36.80 -0.61
N ALA A 185 18.34 -38.07 -0.22
CA ALA A 185 17.05 -38.76 -0.18
C ALA A 185 16.24 -38.24 1.02
N ALA A 186 15.01 -37.80 0.79
CA ALA A 186 14.04 -37.70 1.88
C ALA A 186 13.83 -39.12 2.44
N ASN A 187 13.97 -39.28 3.75
CA ASN A 187 13.78 -40.53 4.47
C ASN A 187 12.62 -40.37 5.46
N ASP A 188 12.44 -41.33 6.36
CA ASP A 188 11.51 -41.17 7.46
C ASP A 188 12.24 -40.65 8.71
N ALA A 189 11.49 -40.19 9.72
CA ALA A 189 12.03 -39.68 11.00
C ALA A 189 13.00 -40.64 11.74
N ALA A 190 13.08 -41.92 11.33
CA ALA A 190 14.02 -42.89 11.87
C ALA A 190 15.36 -42.93 11.09
N GLY A 191 15.41 -42.35 9.88
CA GLY A 191 16.55 -42.29 8.97
C GLY A 191 17.58 -41.20 9.28
N GLY A 192 17.19 -40.10 9.92
CA GLY A 192 18.09 -39.02 10.30
C GLY A 192 17.51 -37.64 9.97
N ALA A 193 18.38 -36.62 10.01
CA ALA A 193 18.05 -35.27 9.54
C ALA A 193 18.36 -35.22 8.04
N ASP A 194 17.33 -35.22 7.20
CA ASP A 194 17.48 -35.20 5.75
C ASP A 194 17.77 -33.78 5.24
N THR A 195 18.63 -33.67 4.23
CA THR A 195 18.86 -32.38 3.56
C THR A 195 17.86 -32.24 2.42
N LEU A 196 16.92 -31.30 2.55
CA LEU A 196 15.79 -31.24 1.61
C LEU A 196 16.08 -30.32 0.42
N ILE A 197 16.60 -29.14 0.69
CA ILE A 197 16.70 -28.07 -0.31
C ILE A 197 18.07 -27.42 -0.26
N ARG A 198 18.70 -27.27 -1.42
CA ARG A 198 19.87 -26.41 -1.62
C ARG A 198 19.40 -25.07 -2.17
N MET A 199 19.74 -23.97 -1.51
CA MET A 199 19.44 -22.63 -1.99
C MET A 199 20.71 -21.88 -2.33
N GLN A 200 20.63 -21.01 -3.34
CA GLN A 200 21.71 -20.09 -3.69
C GLN A 200 21.17 -18.68 -3.85
N MET A 201 21.81 -17.70 -3.21
CA MET A 201 21.48 -16.30 -3.39
C MET A 201 22.33 -15.68 -4.52
N THR A 202 21.70 -14.84 -5.33
CA THR A 202 22.35 -14.00 -6.34
C THR A 202 21.99 -12.55 -6.04
N GLY A 203 22.96 -11.64 -6.17
CA GLY A 203 22.74 -10.22 -5.93
C GLY A 203 24.03 -9.56 -5.46
N LYS A 204 23.89 -8.48 -4.71
CA LYS A 204 25.03 -7.65 -4.27
C LYS A 204 25.18 -7.57 -2.76
N ASP A 205 24.10 -7.77 -2.02
CA ASP A 205 24.05 -7.48 -0.60
C ASP A 205 24.26 -8.75 0.23
N ASP A 206 24.90 -8.64 1.39
CA ASP A 206 24.95 -9.74 2.36
C ASP A 206 23.76 -9.60 3.30
N LEU A 207 22.99 -10.67 3.50
CA LEU A 207 21.79 -10.64 4.34
C LEU A 207 22.10 -11.18 5.73
N ALA A 208 22.12 -10.32 6.74
CA ALA A 208 22.43 -10.74 8.11
C ALA A 208 21.36 -11.72 8.65
N TRP A 209 21.80 -12.83 9.23
CA TRP A 209 20.89 -13.89 9.72
C TRP A 209 19.89 -13.43 10.77
N SER A 210 20.18 -12.34 11.49
CA SER A 210 19.23 -11.74 12.44
C SER A 210 17.97 -11.16 11.80
N PHE A 211 18.00 -10.90 10.49
CA PHE A 211 16.89 -10.32 9.72
C PHE A 211 16.33 -11.28 8.67
N VAL A 212 17.09 -12.30 8.27
CA VAL A 212 16.62 -13.34 7.35
C VAL A 212 15.71 -14.32 8.07
N LYS A 213 14.54 -14.58 7.49
CA LYS A 213 13.63 -15.64 7.88
C LYS A 213 13.28 -16.49 6.68
N VAL A 214 13.67 -17.75 6.73
CA VAL A 214 13.33 -18.78 5.75
C VAL A 214 12.24 -19.68 6.33
N THR A 215 11.15 -19.89 5.59
CA THR A 215 10.07 -20.80 5.99
C THR A 215 9.77 -21.80 4.91
N LEU A 216 9.56 -23.04 5.33
CA LEU A 216 9.07 -24.15 4.51
C LEU A 216 7.61 -24.44 4.84
N SER A 217 6.79 -24.73 3.84
CA SER A 217 5.40 -25.14 4.03
C SER A 217 5.08 -26.44 3.31
N VAL A 218 4.48 -27.39 4.02
CA VAL A 218 4.02 -28.68 3.48
C VAL A 218 2.58 -28.90 3.94
N GLY A 219 1.63 -28.85 2.99
CA GLY A 219 0.21 -28.78 3.31
C GLY A 219 -0.09 -27.55 4.17
N ASP A 220 -0.72 -27.76 5.33
CA ASP A 220 -1.07 -26.67 6.28
C ASP A 220 0.04 -26.38 7.30
N ASN A 221 1.14 -27.14 7.30
CA ASN A 221 2.22 -26.96 8.27
C ASN A 221 3.26 -25.97 7.75
N VAL A 222 3.74 -25.09 8.63
CA VAL A 222 4.81 -24.12 8.33
C VAL A 222 5.96 -24.30 9.32
N TYR A 223 7.17 -24.42 8.80
CA TYR A 223 8.41 -24.62 9.55
C TYR A 223 9.34 -23.43 9.31
N THR A 224 9.76 -22.76 10.37
CA THR A 224 10.80 -21.71 10.26
C THR A 224 12.17 -22.37 10.41
N CYS A 225 13.04 -22.12 9.44
CA CYS A 225 14.40 -22.64 9.43
C CYS A 225 15.35 -21.70 10.18
N SER A 226 16.34 -22.27 10.85
CA SER A 226 17.25 -21.54 11.73
C SER A 226 18.70 -21.98 11.50
N VAL A 227 19.63 -21.03 11.53
CA VAL A 227 21.09 -21.33 11.57
C VAL A 227 21.52 -21.91 12.93
N THR A 228 20.62 -21.94 13.92
CA THR A 228 20.88 -22.56 15.22
C THR A 228 20.37 -24.00 15.21
N ALA A 229 21.18 -24.92 15.72
CA ALA A 229 20.78 -26.32 15.87
C ALA A 229 19.63 -26.49 16.88
N GLY A 230 18.79 -27.51 16.65
CA GLY A 230 17.72 -27.91 17.58
C GLY A 230 16.32 -27.44 17.18
N ASP A 231 16.19 -26.62 16.15
CA ASP A 231 14.90 -26.26 15.57
C ASP A 231 14.33 -27.38 14.67
N LYS A 232 13.10 -27.20 14.19
CA LYS A 232 12.42 -28.18 13.33
C LYS A 232 12.99 -28.23 11.90
N CYS A 233 13.53 -27.11 11.44
CA CYS A 233 14.28 -26.98 10.20
C CYS A 233 15.58 -26.24 10.52
N THR A 234 16.69 -26.73 10.00
CA THR A 234 18.02 -26.14 10.23
C THR A 234 18.63 -25.66 8.92
N ILE A 235 19.33 -24.53 8.99
CA ILE A 235 20.09 -23.95 7.88
C ILE A 235 21.57 -24.26 8.13
N SER A 236 22.23 -24.83 7.14
CA SER A 236 23.69 -24.93 7.13
C SER A 236 24.28 -24.17 5.96
N GLN A 237 25.35 -23.44 6.24
CA GLN A 237 26.09 -22.64 5.26
C GLN A 237 27.16 -23.49 4.58
N SER A 238 27.32 -23.33 3.27
CA SER A 238 28.32 -24.00 2.47
C SER A 238 28.93 -23.02 1.47
N ALA A 239 30.25 -22.84 1.59
CA ALA A 239 30.98 -21.69 1.06
C ALA A 239 30.67 -20.40 1.85
N GLY A 240 31.11 -19.24 1.32
CA GLY A 240 31.02 -17.97 2.04
C GLY A 240 32.24 -17.69 2.93
N SER A 241 32.29 -16.46 3.45
CA SER A 241 33.32 -15.92 4.33
C SER A 241 32.76 -15.33 5.63
N ASN A 242 31.44 -15.17 5.74
CA ASN A 242 30.79 -14.55 6.88
C ASN A 242 29.67 -15.42 7.49
N ASP A 243 29.98 -16.11 8.58
CA ASP A 243 29.04 -16.96 9.32
C ASP A 243 27.84 -16.21 9.96
N ASN A 244 27.79 -14.87 9.86
CA ASN A 244 26.69 -14.06 10.39
C ASN A 244 25.75 -13.53 9.29
N ALA A 245 25.99 -13.89 8.03
CA ALA A 245 25.15 -13.46 6.91
C ALA A 245 25.03 -14.56 5.85
N TRP A 246 23.97 -14.49 5.06
CA TRP A 246 23.87 -15.18 3.79
C TRP A 246 24.50 -14.30 2.70
N GLU A 247 25.51 -14.80 2.01
CA GLU A 247 26.26 -14.02 1.00
C GLU A 247 25.88 -14.43 -0.45
N PRO A 248 25.87 -13.49 -1.42
CA PRO A 248 25.67 -13.85 -2.83
C PRO A 248 26.74 -14.82 -3.33
N GLY A 249 26.32 -15.88 -4.02
CA GLY A 249 27.19 -16.95 -4.51
C GLY A 249 27.45 -18.07 -3.51
N GLU A 250 27.02 -17.93 -2.25
CA GLU A 250 27.03 -18.99 -1.24
C GLU A 250 25.85 -19.95 -1.42
N TYR A 251 26.08 -21.24 -1.10
CA TYR A 251 25.01 -22.22 -0.97
C TYR A 251 24.60 -22.37 0.49
N ILE A 252 23.30 -22.41 0.74
CA ILE A 252 22.76 -22.88 2.02
C ILE A 252 21.96 -24.15 1.81
N PHE A 253 21.94 -24.99 2.82
CA PHE A 253 21.15 -26.21 2.84
C PHE A 253 20.11 -26.14 3.94
N LEU A 254 18.87 -26.42 3.57
CA LEU A 254 17.75 -26.56 4.50
C LEU A 254 17.57 -28.04 4.79
N SER A 255 17.77 -28.40 6.04
CA SER A 255 17.65 -29.79 6.51
C SER A 255 16.56 -29.90 7.57
N GLU A 256 15.97 -31.07 7.65
CA GLU A 256 15.10 -31.43 8.76
C GLU A 256 15.88 -31.41 10.07
N GLY A 257 15.24 -30.93 11.13
CA GLY A 257 15.82 -30.92 12.47
C GLY A 257 15.07 -31.88 13.36
N THR A 258 14.25 -31.34 14.27
CA THR A 258 13.47 -32.14 15.22
C THR A 258 12.10 -32.60 14.71
N ALA A 259 11.72 -32.21 13.48
CA ALA A 259 10.44 -32.57 12.88
C ALA A 259 10.65 -33.18 11.49
N GLU A 260 9.79 -34.14 11.18
CA GLU A 260 9.58 -34.65 9.83
C GLU A 260 8.83 -33.62 8.98
N ILE A 261 9.47 -33.10 7.94
CA ILE A 261 8.91 -32.13 6.99
C ILE A 261 8.48 -32.86 5.71
N CYS A 262 9.35 -33.65 5.10
CA CYS A 262 9.03 -34.60 4.03
C CYS A 262 9.33 -36.02 4.50
N SER A 263 8.46 -36.96 4.11
CA SER A 263 8.73 -38.39 4.31
C SER A 263 9.44 -39.02 3.11
N ALA A 264 9.84 -40.29 3.23
CA ALA A 264 10.45 -41.11 2.18
C ALA A 264 9.69 -41.29 0.84
N GLN A 265 8.53 -40.64 0.66
CA GLN A 265 7.83 -40.57 -0.63
C GLN A 265 8.09 -39.24 -1.37
N GLY A 266 8.89 -38.35 -0.79
CA GLY A 266 9.06 -36.98 -1.25
C GLY A 266 7.86 -36.09 -0.92
N CYS A 267 8.04 -34.78 -1.03
CA CYS A 267 6.94 -33.83 -0.86
C CYS A 267 7.16 -32.51 -1.64
N ASP A 268 6.07 -31.82 -1.97
CA ASP A 268 6.13 -30.46 -2.54
C ASP A 268 6.24 -29.46 -1.38
N VAL A 269 7.36 -28.75 -1.33
CA VAL A 269 7.71 -27.84 -0.25
C VAL A 269 7.59 -26.42 -0.76
N GLY A 270 6.62 -25.67 -0.24
CA GLY A 270 6.53 -24.23 -0.44
C GLY A 270 7.67 -23.52 0.29
N ILE A 271 8.26 -22.50 -0.34
CA ILE A 271 9.43 -21.77 0.16
C ILE A 271 9.07 -20.29 0.25
N SER A 272 9.39 -19.65 1.38
CA SER A 272 9.34 -18.21 1.52
C SER A 272 10.56 -17.71 2.27
N VAL A 273 11.19 -16.68 1.72
CA VAL A 273 12.31 -15.97 2.35
C VAL A 273 11.90 -14.52 2.55
N THR A 274 12.13 -14.02 3.76
CA THR A 274 12.02 -12.59 4.05
C THR A 274 13.31 -12.08 4.68
N ASN A 275 13.65 -10.81 4.43
CA ASN A 275 14.73 -10.09 5.09
C ASN A 275 14.17 -8.80 5.70
N GLY A 276 14.31 -8.64 7.02
CA GLY A 276 13.77 -7.48 7.72
C GLY A 276 12.24 -7.35 7.61
N GLY A 277 11.54 -8.46 7.31
CA GLY A 277 10.09 -8.48 7.06
C GLY A 277 9.67 -8.30 5.60
N HIS A 278 10.61 -8.03 4.69
CA HIS A 278 10.33 -7.89 3.25
C HIS A 278 10.64 -9.18 2.50
N THR A 279 9.80 -9.57 1.54
CA THR A 279 10.02 -10.76 0.72
C THR A 279 11.29 -10.62 -0.13
N VAL A 280 12.17 -11.61 -0.05
CA VAL A 280 13.27 -11.80 -1.01
C VAL A 280 12.70 -12.60 -2.19
N ALA A 281 12.89 -12.13 -3.42
CA ALA A 281 12.32 -12.80 -4.58
C ALA A 281 13.07 -14.11 -4.90
N GLY A 282 12.36 -15.17 -5.27
CA GLY A 282 12.98 -16.44 -5.61
C GLY A 282 11.96 -17.53 -5.86
N ASP A 283 12.43 -18.77 -5.93
CA ASP A 283 11.57 -19.94 -6.13
C ASP A 283 10.58 -20.08 -4.96
N SER A 284 9.32 -20.29 -5.30
CA SER A 284 8.20 -20.34 -4.36
C SER A 284 7.88 -21.75 -3.86
N SER A 285 8.38 -22.78 -4.54
CA SER A 285 8.30 -24.16 -4.09
C SER A 285 9.38 -25.02 -4.73
N GLN A 286 9.69 -26.15 -4.10
CA GLN A 286 10.48 -27.21 -4.70
C GLN A 286 9.95 -28.59 -4.36
N MET A 287 10.06 -29.50 -5.32
CA MET A 287 9.72 -30.91 -5.15
C MET A 287 10.96 -31.65 -4.65
N VAL A 288 10.86 -32.22 -3.46
CA VAL A 288 11.92 -32.98 -2.79
C VAL A 288 11.61 -34.48 -2.92
N ASN A 289 12.62 -35.30 -3.27
CA ASN A 289 12.45 -36.73 -3.58
C ASN A 289 12.97 -37.68 -2.50
#